data_AF-A0A249N0L3-F1
#
_entry.id   AF-A0A249N0L3-F1
#
_cell.length_a   1.000
_cell.length_b   1.000
_cell.length_c   1.000
_cell.angle_alpha   90.00
_cell.angle_beta   90.00
_cell.angle_gamma   90.00
#
_symmetry.space_group_name_H-M   'P 1'
#
loop_
_entity.id
_entity.type
_entity.pdbx_description
1 polymer ?
#
loop_
_entity_poly.entity_id
_entity_poly.type
_entity_poly.pdbx_seq_one_letter_code
_entity_poly.pdbx_strand_id
1 'polypeptide(L)'
;MAFGVWLHAQMERSRDSEGALSVHFEPSGPLYPVLMDAADIFLVTSRLDPLPNVALDAAVRDVPVIAFSGATGLADLADHGEMDLIEVEIGAIDEVVAAIKSRLGLKS
;
A
#
# COMPACT_ATOMS: atom_id res chain seq x y z
N MET A 1 11.25 -6.87 17.24
CA MET A 1 11.15 -7.65 15.99
C MET A 1 12.51 -7.62 15.31
N ALA A 2 13.18 -8.76 15.13
CA ALA A 2 14.41 -8.82 14.34
C ALA A 2 14.02 -9.16 12.90
N PHE A 3 13.72 -8.13 12.11
CA PHE A 3 13.63 -8.30 10.68
C PHE A 3 15.03 -8.58 10.11
N GLY A 4 15.11 -9.32 8.99
CA GLY A 4 16.39 -9.75 8.42
C GLY A 4 17.39 -8.60 8.20
N VAL A 5 18.68 -8.91 8.20
CA VAL A 5 19.80 -7.95 8.11
C VAL A 5 19.64 -6.92 6.98
N TRP A 6 19.07 -7.33 5.85
CA TRP A 6 18.82 -6.46 4.70
C TRP A 6 17.73 -5.42 4.94
N LEU A 7 16.63 -5.79 5.62
CA LEU A 7 15.58 -4.81 5.95
C LEU A 7 16.10 -3.80 6.96
N HIS A 8 16.84 -4.27 7.97
CA HIS A 8 17.46 -3.36 8.94
C HIS A 8 18.42 -2.37 8.25
N ALA A 9 19.31 -2.86 7.39
CA ALA A 9 20.20 -1.99 6.63
C ALA A 9 19.44 -1.00 5.74
N GLN A 10 18.35 -1.43 5.10
CA GLN A 10 17.53 -0.54 4.28
C GLN A 10 16.82 0.54 5.13
N MET A 11 16.28 0.18 6.29
CA MET A 11 15.66 1.15 7.21
C MET A 11 16.66 2.22 7.65
N GLU A 12 17.89 1.83 7.99
CA GLU A 12 18.93 2.79 8.37
C GLU A 12 19.32 3.73 7.21
N ARG A 13 19.29 3.24 5.96
CA ARG A 13 19.53 4.07 4.76
C ARG A 13 18.36 4.99 4.41
N SER A 14 17.15 4.67 4.88
CA SER A 14 15.94 5.46 4.63
C SER A 14 15.69 6.55 5.68
N ARG A 15 16.57 6.69 6.68
CA ARG A 15 16.49 7.79 7.63
C ARG A 15 16.85 9.11 6.97
N ASP A 16 16.17 10.18 7.36
CA ASP A 16 16.51 11.53 6.93
C ASP A 16 17.76 12.09 7.67
N SER A 17 18.10 13.34 7.39
CA SER A 17 19.26 14.02 7.99
C SER A 17 19.15 14.19 9.51
N GLU A 18 17.95 14.10 10.09
CA GLU A 18 17.70 14.15 11.53
C GLU A 18 17.62 12.75 12.16
N GLY A 19 17.75 11.70 11.35
CA GLY A 19 17.68 10.31 11.78
C GLY A 19 16.24 9.77 11.87
N ALA A 20 15.23 10.52 11.45
CA ALA A 20 13.84 10.08 11.48
C ALA A 20 13.53 9.15 10.31
N LEU A 21 12.67 8.16 10.55
CA LEU A 21 12.18 7.21 9.54
C LEU A 21 10.70 7.49 9.30
N SER A 22 10.32 7.80 8.06
CA SER A 22 8.93 8.07 7.67
C SER A 22 8.05 6.82 7.53
N VAL A 23 8.52 5.67 8.03
CA VAL A 23 7.82 4.38 7.97
C VAL A 23 7.64 3.87 9.40
N HIS A 24 6.39 3.57 9.74
CA HIS A 24 6.02 2.97 11.01
C HIS A 24 5.66 1.48 10.79
N PHE A 25 6.29 0.58 11.56
CA PHE A 25 5.96 -0.84 11.55
C PHE A 25 5.06 -1.16 12.75
N GLU A 26 3.77 -1.33 12.49
CA GLU A 26 2.80 -1.71 13.51
C GLU A 26 2.77 -3.24 13.67
N PRO A 27 2.95 -3.78 14.90
CA PRO A 27 2.71 -5.19 15.17
C PRO A 27 1.24 -5.57 14.91
N SER A 28 0.99 -6.86 14.66
CA SER A 28 -0.39 -7.36 14.65
C SER A 28 -1.09 -7.01 15.97
N GLY A 29 -2.24 -6.35 15.89
CA GLY A 29 -2.89 -5.83 17.09
C GLY A 29 -4.18 -5.06 16.82
N PRO A 30 -4.76 -4.47 17.88
CA PRO A 30 -6.06 -3.80 17.82
C PRO A 30 -6.04 -2.48 17.04
N LEU A 31 -4.85 -1.97 16.67
CA LEU A 31 -4.71 -0.74 15.90
C LEU A 31 -5.03 -0.92 14.42
N TYR A 32 -5.07 -2.14 13.89
CA TYR A 32 -5.37 -2.41 12.48
C TYR A 32 -6.61 -1.65 11.94
N PRO A 33 -7.82 -1.77 12.53
CA PRO A 33 -8.99 -1.05 12.02
C PRO A 33 -8.81 0.47 12.13
N VAL A 34 -8.20 0.97 13.21
CA VAL A 34 -7.96 2.41 13.41
C VAL A 34 -7.03 2.96 12.32
N LEU A 35 -5.98 2.22 11.97
CA LEU A 35 -5.05 2.60 10.92
C LEU A 35 -5.70 2.53 9.53
N MET A 36 -6.53 1.51 9.28
CA MET A 36 -7.26 1.41 8.03
C MET A 36 -8.26 2.55 7.86
N ASP A 37 -9.01 2.89 8.90
CA ASP A 37 -9.97 4.01 8.89
C ASP A 37 -9.28 5.38 8.73
N ALA A 38 -8.01 5.49 9.15
CA ALA A 38 -7.21 6.71 9.04
C ALA A 38 -6.36 6.78 7.76
N ALA A 39 -6.34 5.73 6.94
CA ALA A 39 -5.49 5.66 5.76
C ALA A 39 -6.11 6.42 4.59
N ASP A 40 -5.31 7.25 3.92
CA ASP A 40 -5.71 7.90 2.67
C ASP A 40 -5.65 6.94 1.47
N ILE A 41 -4.79 5.92 1.53
CA ILE A 41 -4.50 4.95 0.47
C ILE A 41 -4.09 3.62 1.08
N PHE A 42 -4.51 2.52 0.47
CA PHE A 42 -4.00 1.18 0.75
C PHE A 42 -3.15 0.66 -0.42
N LEU A 43 -1.87 0.36 -0.16
CA LEU A 43 -0.93 -0.17 -1.16
C LEU A 43 -0.64 -1.65 -0.91
N VAL A 44 -0.96 -2.52 -1.87
CA VAL A 44 -0.63 -3.95 -1.83
C VAL A 44 0.40 -4.30 -2.90
N THR A 45 1.60 -4.69 -2.47
CA THR A 45 2.72 -5.08 -3.35
C THR A 45 2.89 -6.60 -3.49
N SER A 46 1.83 -7.36 -3.16
CA SER A 46 1.77 -8.80 -3.43
C SER A 46 1.91 -9.08 -4.93
N ARG A 47 2.70 -10.10 -5.29
CA ARG A 47 2.89 -10.54 -6.69
C ARG A 47 2.02 -11.73 -7.08
N LEU A 48 1.37 -12.35 -6.09
CA LEU A 48 0.46 -13.47 -6.26
C LEU A 48 -0.43 -13.56 -5.01
N ASP A 49 -1.61 -12.94 -5.07
CA ASP A 49 -2.64 -13.05 -4.03
C ASP A 49 -4.02 -12.98 -4.70
N PRO A 50 -4.71 -14.11 -4.92
CA PRO A 50 -5.94 -14.14 -5.71
C PRO A 50 -7.01 -13.18 -5.22
N LEU A 51 -7.14 -12.96 -3.91
CA LEU A 51 -8.10 -12.01 -3.36
C LEU A 51 -7.66 -11.59 -1.94
N PRO A 52 -6.81 -10.55 -1.82
CA PRO A 52 -6.31 -10.10 -0.53
C PRO A 52 -7.44 -9.54 0.34
N ASN A 53 -7.78 -10.23 1.43
CA ASN A 53 -8.84 -9.79 2.37
C ASN A 53 -8.63 -8.35 2.87
N VAL A 54 -7.38 -7.94 3.06
CA VAL A 54 -7.01 -6.60 3.54
C VAL A 54 -7.34 -5.51 2.50
N ALA A 55 -7.29 -5.83 1.21
CA ALA A 55 -7.72 -4.90 0.15
C ALA A 55 -9.25 -4.79 0.09
N LEU A 56 -9.97 -5.86 0.42
CA LEU A 56 -11.43 -5.81 0.59
C LEU A 56 -11.82 -4.93 1.78
N ASP A 57 -11.06 -5.00 2.88
CA ASP A 57 -11.27 -4.11 4.03
C ASP A 57 -11.10 -2.63 3.66
N ALA A 58 -10.15 -2.31 2.76
CA ALA A 58 -9.96 -0.97 2.21
C ALA A 58 -11.16 -0.56 1.32
N ALA A 59 -11.60 -1.44 0.42
CA ALA A 59 -12.75 -1.18 -0.45
C ALA A 59 -14.04 -0.88 0.35
N VAL A 60 -14.32 -1.64 1.42
CA VAL A 60 -15.48 -1.42 2.31
C VAL A 60 -15.44 -0.06 3.02
N ARG A 61 -14.26 0.56 3.13
CA ARG A 61 -14.03 1.87 3.77
C ARG A 61 -13.86 3.00 2.77
N ASP A 62 -14.11 2.75 1.49
CA ASP A 62 -13.85 3.69 0.39
C ASP A 62 -12.38 4.18 0.37
N VAL A 63 -11.45 3.36 0.86
CA VAL A 63 -10.01 3.65 0.81
C VAL A 63 -9.47 3.24 -0.56
N PRO A 64 -8.92 4.16 -1.37
CA PRO A 64 -8.34 3.84 -2.66
C PRO A 64 -7.23 2.79 -2.55
N VAL A 65 -7.21 1.84 -3.47
CA VAL A 65 -6.22 0.76 -3.50
C VAL A 65 -5.29 0.91 -4.67
N ILE A 66 -4.00 0.69 -4.41
CA ILE A 66 -2.97 0.54 -5.44
C ILE A 66 -2.46 -0.89 -5.38
N ALA A 67 -2.50 -1.61 -6.50
CA ALA A 67 -2.05 -2.99 -6.60
C ALA A 67 -1.19 -3.20 -7.85
N PHE A 68 -0.39 -4.27 -7.84
CA PHE A 68 0.30 -4.68 -9.05
C PHE A 68 -0.64 -5.32 -10.07
N SER A 69 -0.52 -4.90 -11.33
CA SER A 69 -1.34 -5.38 -12.42
C SER A 69 -1.23 -6.89 -12.59
N GLY A 70 -2.37 -7.57 -12.64
CA GLY A 70 -2.45 -9.02 -12.82
C GLY A 70 -1.91 -9.86 -11.66
N ALA A 71 -1.58 -9.25 -10.52
CA ALA A 71 -1.07 -9.97 -9.35
C ALA A 71 -2.19 -10.45 -8.40
N THR A 72 -3.39 -9.89 -8.55
CA THR A 72 -4.55 -10.13 -7.69
C THR A 72 -5.84 -10.21 -8.51
N GLY A 73 -6.93 -10.69 -7.91
CA GLY A 73 -8.28 -10.68 -8.51
C GLY A 73 -9.06 -9.38 -8.26
N LEU A 74 -8.38 -8.27 -7.90
CA LEU A 74 -9.04 -7.01 -7.57
C LEU A 74 -9.57 -6.27 -8.81
N ALA A 75 -9.01 -6.51 -10.00
CA ALA A 75 -9.45 -5.88 -11.24
C ALA A 75 -10.95 -6.14 -11.52
N ASP A 76 -11.41 -7.37 -11.27
CA ASP A 76 -12.83 -7.72 -11.44
C ASP A 76 -13.72 -6.86 -10.54
N LEU A 77 -13.34 -6.62 -9.28
CA LEU A 77 -14.11 -5.78 -8.36
C LEU A 77 -14.15 -4.32 -8.82
N ALA A 78 -13.02 -3.81 -9.32
CA ALA A 78 -12.92 -2.45 -9.84
C ALA A 78 -13.79 -2.26 -11.10
N ASP A 79 -13.82 -3.23 -12.00
CA ASP A 79 -14.64 -3.22 -13.20
C ASP A 79 -16.15 -3.20 -12.89
N HIS A 80 -16.56 -3.77 -11.76
CA HIS A 80 -17.94 -3.71 -11.25
C HIS A 80 -18.23 -2.44 -10.44
N GLY A 81 -17.26 -1.55 -10.26
CA GLY A 81 -17.41 -0.32 -9.49
C GLY A 81 -17.47 -0.54 -7.98
N GLU A 82 -17.05 -1.72 -7.50
CA GLU A 82 -17.04 -2.08 -6.07
C GLU A 82 -15.75 -1.62 -5.37
N MET A 83 -14.79 -1.07 -6.13
CA MET A 83 -13.47 -0.74 -5.63
C MET A 83 -12.82 0.37 -6.45
N ASP A 84 -12.22 1.34 -5.76
CA ASP A 84 -11.35 2.34 -6.38
C ASP A 84 -9.92 1.80 -6.48
N LEU A 85 -9.57 1.25 -7.65
CA LEU A 85 -8.30 0.57 -7.89
C LEU A 85 -7.43 1.36 -8.90
N ILE A 86 -6.14 1.49 -8.60
CA ILE A 86 -5.11 1.77 -9.60
C ILE A 86 -4.19 0.55 -9.69
N GLU A 87 -4.11 -0.04 -10.88
CA GLU A 87 -3.10 -1.05 -11.18
C GLU A 87 -1.82 -0.41 -11.73
N VAL A 88 -0.67 -0.90 -11.27
CA VAL A 88 0.66 -0.46 -11.71
C VAL A 88 1.53 -1.65 -12.07
N GLU A 89 2.54 -1.45 -12.92
CA GLU A 89 3.47 -2.53 -13.30
C GLU A 89 4.28 -3.02 -12.09
N ILE A 90 4.52 -4.33 -12.02
CA ILE A 90 5.31 -4.94 -10.94
C ILE A 90 6.73 -4.34 -10.94
N GLY A 91 7.07 -3.68 -9.84
CA GLY A 91 8.39 -3.07 -9.65
C GLY A 91 8.54 -1.68 -10.27
N ALA A 92 7.52 -1.14 -10.93
CA ALA A 92 7.52 0.23 -11.43
C ALA A 92 7.27 1.23 -10.28
N ILE A 93 8.33 1.55 -9.53
CA ILE A 93 8.26 2.45 -8.37
C ILE A 93 7.73 3.83 -8.77
N ASP A 94 8.10 4.33 -9.94
CA ASP A 94 7.65 5.64 -10.43
C ASP A 94 6.13 5.67 -10.65
N GLU A 95 5.53 4.58 -11.12
CA GLU A 95 4.08 4.45 -11.28
C GLU A 95 3.37 4.40 -9.92
N VAL A 96 3.93 3.68 -8.95
CA VAL A 96 3.41 3.66 -7.57
C VAL A 96 3.40 5.07 -6.98
N VAL A 97 4.50 5.81 -7.14
CA VAL A 97 4.62 7.19 -6.64
C VAL A 97 3.63 8.12 -7.35
N ALA A 98 3.49 8.00 -8.67
CA ALA A 98 2.53 8.78 -9.44
C ALA A 98 1.08 8.50 -9.02
N ALA A 99 0.74 7.22 -8.80
CA ALA A 99 -0.57 6.79 -8.33
C ALA A 99 -0.89 7.40 -6.95
N ILE A 100 0.05 7.31 -6.00
CA ILE A 100 -0.08 7.93 -4.67
C ILE A 100 -0.32 9.44 -4.78
N LYS A 101 0.53 10.15 -5.54
CA LYS A 101 0.40 11.60 -5.72
C LYS A 101 -0.96 11.99 -6.31
N SER A 102 -1.45 11.22 -7.30
CA SER A 102 -2.74 11.49 -7.94
C SER A 102 -3.91 11.42 -6.95
N ARG A 103 -3.91 10.44 -6.06
CA ARG A 103 -4.97 10.23 -5.06
C ARG A 103 -4.93 11.25 -3.93
N LEU A 104 -3.73 11.70 -3.56
CA LEU A 104 -3.54 12.74 -2.55
C LEU A 104 -3.71 14.17 -3.10
N GLY A 105 -3.96 14.34 -4.41
CA GLY A 105 -4.04 15.67 -5.03
C GLY A 105 -2.71 16.45 -5.02
N LEU A 106 -1.58 15.74 -4.91
CA LEU A 106 -0.24 16.32 -4.89
C LEU A 106 0.26 16.53 -6.33
N LYS A 107 0.98 17.63 -6.56
CA LYS A 107 1.58 17.91 -7.87
C LYS A 107 2.67 16.88 -8.20
N SER A 108 2.72 16.47 -9.47
CA SER A 108 3.70 15.52 -10.04
C SER A 108 5.13 16.02 -9.88
#